data_AF-X1FXE3-F1
#
_entry.id   AF-X1FXE3-F1
#
_cell.length_a   1.000
_cell.length_b   1.000
_cell.length_c   1.000
_cell.angle_alpha   90.00
_cell.angle_beta   90.00
_cell.angle_gamma   90.00
#
_symmetry.space_group_name_H-M   'P 1'
#
loop_
_entity.id
_entity.type
_entity.pdbx_description
1 polymer ?
#
loop_
_entity_poly.entity_id
_entity_poly.type
_entity_poly.pdbx_seq_one_letter_code
_entity_poly.pdbx_strand_id
1 'polypeptide(L)' 'MNMKTTGTAYALWFFLGWLGIHKFYLGKPFTGILYACTLGLCGIGLFFDLFTLPTQVRAANWNLQQFQPRR' A
#
# COMPACT_ATOMS: atom_id res chain seq x y z
N MET A 1 -18.87 4.67 -3.28
CA MET A 1 -17.77 3.86 -2.71
C MET A 1 -16.83 4.77 -1.96
N ASN A 2 -16.26 4.30 -0.84
CA ASN A 2 -15.35 5.10 -0.03
C ASN A 2 -13.93 5.04 -0.62
N MET A 3 -13.34 6.20 -0.91
CA MET A 3 -11.99 6.28 -1.45
C MET A 3 -10.97 5.79 -0.41
N LYS A 4 -9.92 5.09 -0.84
CA LYS A 4 -8.85 4.70 0.10
C LYS A 4 -8.10 5.95 0.54
N THR A 5 -7.98 6.10 1.85
CA THR A 5 -7.30 7.24 2.48
C THR A 5 -5.86 6.91 2.80
N THR A 6 -4.99 7.89 2.54
CA THR A 6 -3.55 7.80 2.85
C THR A 6 -3.32 7.62 4.35
N GLY A 7 -4.17 8.20 5.20
CA GLY A 7 -4.09 8.05 6.66
C GLY A 7 -4.22 6.60 7.13
N THR A 8 -5.18 5.84 6.59
CA THR A 8 -5.36 4.42 6.91
C THR A 8 -4.16 3.60 6.42
N ALA A 9 -3.63 3.92 5.23
CA ALA A 9 -2.44 3.26 4.72
C ALA A 9 -1.19 3.53 5.60
N TYR A 10 -1.02 4.75 6.12
CA TYR A 10 0.06 5.08 7.07
C TYR A 10 -0.13 4.39 8.42
N ALA A 11 -1.37 4.28 8.91
CA ALA A 11 -1.65 3.54 10.14
C ALA A 11 -1.27 2.06 10.01
N LEU A 12 -1.65 1.41 8.90
CA LEU A 12 -1.24 0.03 8.62
C LEU A 12 0.28 -0.11 8.45
N TRP A 13 0.92 0.86 7.80
CA TRP A 13 2.37 0.89 7.63
C TRP A 13 3.11 1.09 8.96
N PHE A 14 2.59 1.90 9.89
CA PHE A 14 3.23 2.13 11.19
C PHE A 14 3.16 0.91 12.11
N PHE A 15 1.98 0.27 12.22
CA PHE A 15 1.81 -0.90 13.07
C PHE A 15 2.41 -2.18 12.47
N LEU A 16 2.22 -2.38 11.16
CA LEU A 16 2.43 -3.66 10.47
C LEU A 16 3.30 -3.51 9.21
N GLY A 17 3.99 -2.37 9.02
CA GLY A 17 4.80 -2.11 7.83
C GLY A 17 6.01 -3.03 7.71
N TRP A 18 6.57 -3.50 8.83
CA TRP A 18 7.64 -4.50 8.85
C TRP A 18 7.17 -5.86 8.29
N LEU A 19 5.88 -6.17 8.40
CA LEU A 19 5.23 -7.33 7.78
C LEU A 19 4.73 -7.06 6.35
N GLY A 20 4.77 -5.81 5.87
CA GLY A 20 4.33 -5.46 4.51
C GLY A 20 2.81 -5.46 4.27
N ILE A 21 1.99 -5.42 5.32
CA ILE A 21 0.52 -5.62 5.23
C ILE A 21 -0.20 -4.44 4.56
N HIS A 22 0.40 -3.25 4.55
CA HIS A 22 -0.10 -2.10 3.80
C HIS A 22 -0.16 -2.37 2.29
N LYS A 23 0.72 -3.22 1.73
CA LYS A 23 0.66 -3.62 0.30
C LYS A 23 -0.55 -4.50 -0.01
N PHE A 24 -0.99 -5.34 0.94
CA PHE A 24 -2.23 -6.10 0.81
C PHE A 24 -3.44 -5.16 0.73
N TYR A 25 -3.47 -4.10 1.55
CA TYR A 25 -4.53 -3.09 1.50
C TYR A 25 -4.59 -2.34 0.17
N LEU A 26 -3.44 -2.16 -0.48
CA LEU A 26 -3.30 -1.52 -1.80
C LEU A 26 -3.58 -2.48 -2.97
N GLY A 27 -3.93 -3.75 -2.72
CA GLY A 27 -4.19 -4.74 -3.77
C GLY A 27 -2.94 -5.31 -4.43
N LYS A 28 -1.78 -5.23 -3.76
CA LYS A 28 -0.48 -5.72 -4.24
C LYS A 28 0.07 -6.85 -3.34
N PRO A 29 -0.56 -8.03 -3.31
CA PRO A 29 -0.20 -9.12 -2.39
C PRO A 29 1.18 -9.70 -2.68
N PHE A 30 1.55 -9.87 -3.95
CA PHE A 30 2.86 -10.42 -4.35
C PHE A 30 4.04 -9.59 -3.83
N THR A 31 3.94 -8.27 -3.95
CA THR A 31 4.99 -7.36 -3.45
C THR A 31 5.01 -7.32 -1.93
N GLY A 32 3.85 -7.45 -1.26
CA GLY A 32 3.79 -7.60 0.20
C GLY A 32 4.43 -8.89 0.71
N ILE A 33 4.20 -10.02 0.05
CA ILE A 33 4.79 -11.32 0.41
C ILE A 33 6.31 -11.30 0.21
N LEU A 34 6.80 -10.77 -0.92
CA LEU A 34 8.23 -10.63 -1.15
C LEU A 34 8.90 -9.72 -0.11
N TYR A 35 8.18 -8.67 0.30
CA TYR A 35 8.60 -7.76 1.36
C TYR A 35 8.65 -8.45 2.73
N ALA A 36 7.64 -9.26 3.07
CA ALA A 36 7.61 -10.04 4.31
C ALA A 36 8.71 -11.12 4.35
N CYS A 37 8.93 -11.85 3.26
CA CYS A 37 10.01 -12.84 3.12
C CYS A 37 11.40 -12.23 3.29
N THR A 38 11.55 -10.95 2.95
CA THR A 38 12.82 -10.22 3.09
C THR A 38 12.88 -9.39 4.37
N LEU A 39 11.92 -9.55 5.30
CA LEU A 39 11.78 -8.76 6.54
C LEU A 39 11.80 -7.24 6.28
N GLY A 40 11.24 -6.81 5.15
CA GLY A 40 11.26 -5.43 4.69
C GLY A 40 12.67 -4.93 4.35
N LEU A 41 13.55 -5.78 3.80
CA LEU A 41 14.89 -5.45 3.30
C LEU A 41 15.69 -4.50 4.24
N CYS A 42 15.82 -4.88 5.51
CA CYS A 42 16.56 -4.12 6.56
C CYS A 42 15.99 -2.73 6.92
N GLY A 43 14.71 -2.46 6.67
CA GLY A 43 14.07 -1.18 7.02
C GLY A 43 14.24 -0.08 5.96
N ILE A 44 15.08 -0.29 4.95
CA ILE A 44 15.18 0.60 3.78
C ILE A 44 13.87 0.60 3.01
N GLY A 45 13.25 -0.57 2.88
CA GLY A 45 11.95 -0.68 2.25
C GLY A 45 10.88 0.18 2.93
N LEU A 46 10.93 0.31 4.26
CA LEU A 46 9.96 1.07 5.06
C LEU A 46 10.14 2.55 4.71
N PHE A 47 11.39 3.00 4.69
CA PHE A 47 11.76 4.36 4.35
C PHE A 47 11.28 4.78 2.94
N PHE A 48 11.49 3.93 1.93
CA PHE A 48 11.00 4.20 0.58
C PHE A 48 9.48 4.20 0.48
N ASP A 49 8.83 3.33 1.26
CA ASP A 49 7.37 3.25 1.24
C ASP A 49 6.74 4.51 1.85
N LEU A 50 7.38 5.17 2.82
CA LEU A 50 6.97 6.46 3.38
C LEU A 50 6.75 7.54 2.31
N PHE A 51 7.61 7.59 1.28
CA PHE A 51 7.49 8.52 0.15
C PHE A 51 6.56 8.00 -0.95
N THR A 52 6.51 6.68 -1.16
CA THR A 52 5.78 6.06 -2.27
C THR A 52 4.31 5.78 -1.93
N LEU A 53 3.94 5.67 -0.65
CA LEU A 53 2.59 5.41 -0.16
C LEU A 53 1.50 6.33 -0.76
N PRO A 54 1.64 7.67 -0.77
CA PRO A 54 0.61 8.55 -1.34
C PRO A 54 0.39 8.28 -2.84
N THR A 55 1.46 8.02 -3.58
CA THR A 55 1.39 7.64 -5.00
C THR A 55 0.67 6.31 -5.19
N GLN A 56 0.93 5.33 -4.32
CA GLN A 56 0.26 4.04 -4.36
C GLN A 56 -1.23 4.14 -4.04
N VAL A 57 -1.61 4.93 -3.04
CA VAL A 57 -3.02 5.17 -2.68
C VAL A 57 -3.74 5.85 -3.84
N ARG A 58 -3.11 6.83 -4.48
CA ARG A 58 -3.67 7.50 -5.66
C ARG A 58 -3.84 6.54 -6.83
N ALA A 59 -2.86 5.67 -7.08
CA ALA A 59 -2.94 4.63 -8.10
C ALA A 59 -4.05 3.60 -7.81
N ALA A 60 -4.20 3.17 -6.54
CA ALA A 60 -5.27 2.27 -6.14
C ALA A 60 -6.65 2.90 -6.32
N ASN A 61 -6.80 4.18 -5.95
CA ASN A 61 -8.03 4.93 -6.18
C ASN A 61 -8.33 5.14 -7.68
N TRP A 62 -7.30 5.35 -8.52
CA TRP A 62 -7.46 5.42 -9.97
C TRP A 62 -7.97 4.10 -10.56
N ASN A 63 -7.42 2.96 -10.11
CA ASN A 63 -7.90 1.65 -10.52
C ASN A 63 -9.36 1.41 -10.09
N LEU A 64 -9.74 1.83 -8.88
CA LEU A 64 -11.15 1.76 -8.44
C LEU A 64 -12.08 2.62 -9.32
N GLN A 65 -11.59 3.73 -9.87
CA GLN A 65 -12.35 4.56 -10.82
C GLN A 65 -12.42 3.96 -12.22
N GLN A 66 -11.38 3.25 -12.67
CA GLN A 66 -11.33 2.58 -13.98
C GLN A 66 -12.35 1.44 -14.11
N PHE A 67 -12.56 0.65 -13.05
CA PHE A 67 -13.55 -0.42 -13.03
C PHE A 67 -14.99 0.08 -12.86
N GLN A 68 -15.20 1.39 -12.70
CA GLN A 68 -16.52 1.98 -12.73
C GLN A 68 -16.79 2.49 -14.16
N PRO A 69 -17.56 1.77 -15.01
CA PRO A 69 -18.08 2.39 -16.22
C PRO A 69 -18.89 3.59 -15.76
N ARG A 70 -18.40 4.79 -16.12
CA ARG A 70 -19.01 6.05 -15.70
C ARG A 70 -20.48 6.04 -16.13
N ARG A 71 -21.37 5.89 -15.15
CA ARG A 71 -22.73 6.39 -15.28
C ARG A 71 -22.68 7.91 -15.16
#